data_AF-A0A497G613-F1
#
_entry.id   AF-A0A497G613-F1
#
_cell.length_a   1.000
_cell.length_b   1.000
_cell.length_c   1.000
_cell.angle_alpha   90.00
_cell.angle_beta   90.00
_cell.angle_gamma   90.00
#
_symmetry.space_group_name_H-M   'P 1'
#
loop_
_entity.id
_entity.type
_entity.pdbx_description
1 polymer ?
#
loop_
_entity_poly.entity_id
_entity_poly.type
_entity_poly.pdbx_seq_one_letter_code
_entity_poly.pdbx_strand_id
1 'polypeptide(L)'
;MRRVTSVRIEDELWRKVKALAALEGTTVSSILEEALTALVRGAEKAASFEQPGDHVVEELKAIRARGGDPLIIAYPEKTAVELVEEGRGD
;
A
#
# COMPACT_ATOMS: atom_id res chain seq x y z
N MET A 1 28.98 9.43 -7.04
CA MET A 1 29.90 8.43 -7.65
C MET A 1 29.06 7.42 -8.41
N ARG A 2 29.24 7.26 -9.73
CA ARG A 2 28.46 6.27 -10.51
C ARG A 2 29.10 4.89 -10.34
N ARG A 3 28.29 3.88 -10.02
CA ARG A 3 28.73 2.48 -9.90
C ARG A 3 28.31 1.75 -11.18
N VAL A 4 29.25 1.07 -11.82
CA VAL A 4 28.96 0.22 -12.99
C VAL A 4 28.78 -1.21 -12.51
N THR A 5 27.67 -1.83 -12.89
CA THR A 5 27.37 -3.23 -12.59
C THR A 5 26.77 -3.91 -13.81
N SER A 6 26.85 -5.24 -13.84
CA SER A 6 26.24 -6.06 -14.89
C SER A 6 25.02 -6.78 -14.32
N VAL A 7 23.97 -6.88 -15.13
CA VAL A 7 22.72 -7.57 -14.77
C VAL A 7 22.35 -8.48 -15.93
N ARG A 8 21.92 -9.71 -15.64
CA ARG A 8 21.36 -10.60 -16.65
C ARG A 8 19.88 -10.31 -16.82
N ILE A 9 19.45 -10.15 -18.06
CA ILE A 9 18.08 -9.83 -18.44
C ILE A 9 17.69 -10.81 -19.54
N GLU A 10 16.45 -11.28 -19.51
CA GLU A 10 15.89 -12.13 -20.56
C GLU A 10 15.82 -11.36 -21.90
N ASP A 11 16.08 -12.05 -23.01
CA ASP A 11 16.31 -11.42 -24.32
C ASP A 11 15.07 -10.72 -24.89
N GLU A 12 13.88 -11.26 -24.69
CA GLU A 12 12.62 -10.64 -25.10
C GLU A 12 12.35 -9.36 -24.28
N LEU A 13 12.53 -9.42 -22.96
CA LEU A 13 12.42 -8.25 -22.09
C LEU A 13 13.42 -7.16 -22.48
N TRP A 14 14.67 -7.53 -22.76
CA TRP A 14 15.69 -6.59 -23.21
C TRP A 14 15.31 -5.91 -24.53
N ARG A 15 14.73 -6.66 -25.48
CA ARG A 15 14.20 -6.10 -26.73
C ARG A 15 13.08 -5.11 -26.48
N LYS A 16 12.11 -5.45 -25.63
CA LYS A 16 10.97 -4.58 -25.28
C LYS A 16 11.41 -3.29 -24.61
N VAL A 17 12.34 -3.36 -23.63
CA VAL A 17 12.85 -2.18 -22.93
C VAL A 17 13.61 -1.23 -23.86
N LYS A 18 14.38 -1.75 -24.81
CA LYS A 18 15.06 -0.91 -25.81
C LYS A 18 14.09 -0.20 -26.72
N ALA A 19 13.03 -0.89 -27.16
CA ALA A 19 11.98 -0.28 -27.96
C ALA A 19 11.26 0.83 -27.18
N LEU A 20 10.95 0.59 -25.91
CA LEU A 20 10.34 1.59 -25.03
C LEU A 20 11.24 2.83 -24.88
N ALA A 21 12.53 2.64 -24.61
CA ALA A 21 13.49 3.74 -24.49
C ALA A 21 13.54 4.59 -25.76
N ALA A 22 13.50 3.96 -26.94
CA ALA A 22 13.47 4.67 -28.21
C ALA A 22 12.17 5.46 -28.41
N LEU A 23 11.01 4.89 -28.06
CA LEU A 23 9.71 5.55 -28.16
C LEU A 23 9.60 6.77 -27.24
N GLU A 24 10.17 6.67 -26.04
CA GLU A 24 10.16 7.74 -25.04
C GLU A 24 11.29 8.78 -25.23
N GLY A 25 12.18 8.56 -26.20
CA GLY A 25 13.33 9.45 -26.43
C GLY A 25 14.32 9.46 -25.25
N THR A 26 14.44 8.35 -24.53
CA THR A 26 15.29 8.20 -23.34
C THR A 26 16.27 7.04 -23.48
N THR A 27 17.05 6.77 -22.44
CA THR A 27 17.97 5.63 -22.40
C THR A 27 17.43 4.51 -21.54
N VAL A 28 17.82 3.26 -21.85
CA VAL A 28 17.52 2.11 -20.99
C VAL A 28 18.06 2.31 -19.57
N SER A 29 19.22 2.96 -19.42
CA SER A 29 19.78 3.25 -18.10
C SER A 29 18.88 4.17 -17.29
N SER A 30 18.28 5.19 -17.92
CA SER A 30 17.34 6.10 -17.28
C SER A 30 16.07 5.37 -16.82
N ILE A 31 15.50 4.53 -17.69
CA ILE A 31 14.33 3.70 -17.35
C ILE A 31 14.63 2.80 -16.16
N LEU A 32 15.79 2.12 -16.16
CA LEU A 32 16.19 1.25 -15.06
C LEU A 32 16.39 2.04 -13.75
N GLU A 33 17.01 3.21 -13.81
CA GLU A 33 17.23 4.08 -12.65
C GLU A 33 15.91 4.58 -12.05
N GLU A 34 14.96 4.98 -12.89
CA GLU A 34 13.61 5.38 -12.47
C GLU A 34 12.85 4.21 -11.85
N ALA A 35 12.85 3.05 -12.50
CA ALA A 35 12.16 1.85 -12.00
C ALA A 35 12.72 1.40 -10.64
N LEU A 36 14.05 1.36 -10.50
CA LEU A 36 14.70 1.02 -9.23
C LEU A 36 14.40 2.05 -8.15
N THR A 37 14.40 3.34 -8.49
CA THR A 37 14.05 4.42 -7.55
C THR A 37 12.60 4.30 -7.08
N ALA A 38 11.67 4.03 -7.99
CA ALA A 38 10.27 3.82 -7.66
C ALA A 38 10.07 2.59 -6.76
N LEU A 39 10.77 1.50 -7.04
CA LEU A 39 10.72 0.28 -6.23
C LEU A 39 11.21 0.53 -4.79
N VAL A 40 12.36 1.17 -4.64
CA VAL A 40 12.93 1.48 -3.32
C VAL A 40 12.02 2.43 -2.54
N ARG A 41 11.58 3.53 -3.16
CA ARG A 41 10.67 4.48 -2.51
C ARG A 41 9.34 3.84 -2.13
N GLY A 42 8.81 2.96 -2.98
CA GLY A 42 7.60 2.20 -2.70
C GLY A 42 7.77 1.29 -1.48
N ALA A 43 8.89 0.57 -1.40
CA ALA A 43 9.21 -0.29 -0.27
C ALA A 43 9.44 0.50 1.03
N GLU A 44 10.18 1.60 0.98
CA GLU A 44 10.39 2.50 2.13
C GLU A 44 9.07 3.08 2.62
N LYS A 45 8.21 3.52 1.69
CA LYS A 45 6.90 4.06 2.04
C LYS A 45 6.00 2.97 2.64
N ALA A 46 5.99 1.77 2.07
CA ALA A 46 5.29 0.62 2.61
C ALA A 46 5.77 0.24 4.02
N ALA A 47 7.07 0.30 4.28
CA ALA A 47 7.64 0.06 5.60
C ALA A 47 7.34 1.19 6.60
N SER A 48 7.20 2.43 6.11
CA SER A 48 6.82 3.59 6.93
C SER A 48 5.33 3.67 7.26
N PHE A 49 4.48 2.93 6.52
CA PHE A 49 3.15 2.64 6.97
C PHE A 49 3.26 1.61 8.10
N GLU A 50 3.31 2.07 9.36
CA GLU A 50 2.72 1.29 10.45
C GLU A 50 1.35 0.87 9.94
N GLN A 51 1.08 -0.44 9.86
CA GLN A 51 -0.28 -0.87 9.56
C GLN A 51 -1.18 -0.16 10.57
N PRO A 52 -2.16 0.66 10.13
CA PRO A 52 -3.06 1.36 11.05
C PRO A 52 -3.89 0.41 11.93
N GLY A 53 -3.71 -0.90 11.78
CA GLY A 53 -4.32 -1.95 12.57
C GLY A 53 -3.65 -2.15 13.92
N ASP A 54 -2.32 -2.22 14.03
CA ASP A 54 -1.76 -2.89 15.22
C ASP A 54 -1.95 -2.08 16.50
N HIS A 55 -1.60 -0.79 16.53
CA HIS A 55 -1.76 0.01 17.75
C HIS A 55 -3.23 0.25 18.12
N VAL A 56 -4.10 0.55 17.15
CA VAL A 56 -5.53 0.78 17.37
C VAL A 56 -6.20 -0.52 17.82
N VAL A 57 -5.90 -1.65 17.18
CA VAL A 57 -6.46 -2.95 17.56
C VAL A 57 -5.97 -3.34 18.95
N GLU A 58 -4.71 -3.13 19.29
CA GLU A 58 -4.20 -3.39 20.65
C GLU A 58 -4.86 -2.46 21.68
N GLU A 59 -5.14 -1.21 21.35
CA GLU A 59 -5.85 -0.28 22.23
C GLU A 59 -7.32 -0.68 22.44
N LEU A 60 -8.03 -1.07 21.38
CA LEU A 60 -9.40 -1.59 21.46
C LEU A 60 -9.45 -2.91 22.27
N LYS A 61 -8.47 -3.81 22.09
CA LYS A 61 -8.30 -5.02 22.90
C LYS A 61 -8.06 -4.68 24.37
N ALA A 62 -7.22 -3.68 24.67
CA ALA A 62 -6.94 -3.23 26.03
C ALA A 62 -8.16 -2.60 26.72
N ILE A 63 -9.00 -1.86 25.99
CA ILE A 63 -10.29 -1.37 26.50
C ILE A 63 -11.20 -2.55 26.89
N ARG A 64 -11.31 -3.55 26.02
CA ARG A 64 -12.13 -4.74 26.28
C ARG A 64 -11.61 -5.58 27.45
N ALA A 65 -10.29 -5.75 27.56
CA ALA A 65 -9.65 -6.47 28.67
C ALA A 65 -9.89 -5.81 30.03
N ARG A 66 -10.10 -4.48 30.06
CA ARG A 66 -10.45 -3.71 31.27
C ARG A 66 -11.95 -3.68 31.55
N GLY A 67 -12.77 -4.39 30.77
CA GLY A 67 -14.22 -4.47 30.93
C GLY A 67 -15.02 -3.35 30.23
N GLY A 68 -14.38 -2.52 29.41
CA GLY A 68 -15.07 -1.52 28.59
C GLY A 68 -15.58 -2.09 27.27
N ASP A 69 -16.51 -1.38 26.61
CA ASP A 69 -16.93 -1.70 25.24
C ASP A 69 -16.31 -0.71 24.25
N PRO A 70 -15.28 -1.12 23.48
CA PRO A 70 -14.55 -0.22 22.59
C PRO A 70 -15.35 0.19 21.35
N LEU A 71 -16.45 -0.48 21.03
CA LEU A 71 -17.29 -0.20 19.87
C LEU A 71 -18.73 0.00 20.34
N ILE A 72 -19.18 1.25 20.36
CA ILE A 72 -20.55 1.62 20.73
C ILE A 72 -21.35 2.07 19.51
N ILE A 73 -22.65 1.83 19.53
CA ILE A 73 -23.57 2.44 18.58
C ILE A 73 -23.76 3.89 19.00
N ALA A 74 -23.33 4.83 18.15
CA ALA A 74 -23.40 6.26 18.45
C ALA A 74 -24.83 6.84 18.40
N TYR A 75 -25.81 6.05 17.95
CA TYR A 75 -27.22 6.39 17.85
C TYR A 75 -27.98 5.71 19.00
N PRO A 76 -28.12 6.36 20.18
CA PRO A 76 -28.76 5.74 21.34
C PRO A 76 -30.23 5.35 21.10
N GLU A 77 -30.89 5.97 20.13
CA GLU A 77 -32.25 5.70 19.71
C GLU A 77 -32.39 4.60 18.65
N LYS A 78 -31.27 4.04 18.17
CA LYS A 78 -31.28 2.99 17.15
C LYS A 78 -30.44 1.78 17.55
N THR A 79 -30.98 0.62 17.28
CA THR A 79 -30.28 -0.65 17.34
C THR A 79 -29.36 -0.83 16.13
N ALA A 80 -28.39 -1.73 16.26
CA ALA A 80 -27.53 -2.09 15.13
C ALA A 80 -28.34 -2.66 13.96
N VAL A 81 -29.48 -3.30 14.25
CA VAL A 81 -30.37 -3.89 13.24
C VAL A 81 -31.06 -2.78 12.45
N GLU A 82 -31.66 -1.80 13.13
CA GLU A 82 -32.33 -0.66 12.46
C GLU A 82 -31.35 0.14 11.58
N LEU A 83 -30.12 0.35 12.04
CA LEU A 83 -29.09 1.01 11.24
C LEU A 83 -28.70 0.21 9.99
N VAL A 84 -28.71 -1.12 10.06
CA VAL A 84 -28.41 -2.00 8.92
C VAL A 84 -29.58 -2.05 7.94
N GLU A 85 -30.82 -2.08 8.42
CA GLU A 85 -32.04 -2.06 7.61
C GLU A 85 -32.15 -0.74 6.83
N GLU A 86 -31.95 0.41 7.50
CA GLU A 86 -31.93 1.74 6.85
C GLU A 86 -30.86 1.84 5.76
N GLY A 87 -29.66 1.30 6.01
CA GLY A 87 -28.56 1.30 5.04
C GLY A 87 -28.80 0.39 3.84
N ARG A 88 -29.64 -0.64 3.98
CA ARG A 88 -30.05 -1.55 2.90
C ARG A 88 -31.21 -0.99 2.07
N GLY A 89 -31.93 0.00 2.60
CA GLY A 89 -33.09 0.60 1.96
C GLY A 89 -34.36 -0.27 2.01
N ASP A 90 -34.44 -1.15 3.00
CA ASP A 90 -35.64 -1.95 3.33
C ASP A 90 -36.65 -1.13 4.16
#